data_AF-A0AA94Y986-F1
#
_entry.id   AF-A0AA94Y986-F1
#
_cell.length_a   1.000
_cell.length_b   1.000
_cell.length_c   1.000
_cell.angle_alpha   90.00
_cell.angle_beta   90.00
_cell.angle_gamma   90.00
#
_symmetry.space_group_name_H-M   'P 1'
#
loop_
_entity.id
_entity.type
_entity.pdbx_description
1 polymer ?
#
loop_
_entity_poly.entity_id
_entity_poly.type
_entity_poly.pdbx_seq_one_letter_code
_entity_poly.pdbx_strand_id
1 'polypeptide(L)'
;MRKDFEVTKKSSRNGIEFFRALGCSDFELELFKNFYFSRTRKSLEHYYPQAKAGDNMLINLQDINCFGNFAMIGSDANSSGSNWNPIDKKNRYLDTKSNQVSVASLKFRIMLQICQDNYDAGIKDDTLKRSFGLEWNVDDMVQHQEKMLEIIMNL
;
A
#
# COMPACT_ATOMS: atom_id res chain seq x y z
N MET A 1 20.43 12.90 13.12
CA MET A 1 20.10 12.45 14.49
C MET A 1 19.09 11.31 14.37
N ARG A 2 19.50 10.05 14.60
CA ARG A 2 18.55 8.92 14.60
C ARG A 2 17.69 9.06 15.86
N LYS A 3 16.40 9.36 15.69
CA LYS A 3 15.44 9.19 16.78
C LYS A 3 15.18 7.69 16.88
N ASP A 4 15.66 7.08 17.94
CA ASP A 4 15.27 5.73 18.31
C ASP A 4 13.74 5.75 18.52
N PHE A 5 13.01 4.99 17.70
CA PHE A 5 11.57 4.82 17.83
C PHE A 5 11.31 3.95 19.07
N GLU A 6 11.14 4.59 20.23
CA GLU A 6 10.69 3.90 21.43
C GLU A 6 9.29 3.30 21.20
N VAL A 7 9.09 2.10 21.74
CA VAL A 7 7.85 1.31 21.61
C VAL A 7 6.70 2.05 22.26
N THR A 8 5.98 2.84 21.48
CA THR A 8 4.78 3.48 21.94
C THR A 8 3.57 2.56 21.77
N LYS A 9 2.78 2.42 22.84
CA LYS A 9 1.50 1.68 22.87
C LYS A 9 0.61 2.04 21.67
N LYS A 10 -0.23 1.09 21.24
CA LYS A 10 -1.33 1.30 20.27
C LYS A 10 -2.05 2.61 20.59
N SER A 11 -2.25 3.46 19.58
CA SER A 11 -2.87 4.79 19.73
C SER A 11 -2.08 5.83 20.54
N SER A 12 -0.77 5.66 20.72
CA SER A 12 0.05 6.79 21.17
C SER A 12 -0.02 7.93 20.16
N ARG A 13 0.06 9.18 20.65
CA ARG A 13 0.03 10.37 19.80
C ARG A 13 1.10 10.32 18.69
N ASN A 14 2.30 9.85 19.02
CA ASN A 14 3.41 9.73 18.08
C ASN A 14 3.17 8.66 17.01
N GLY A 15 2.55 7.53 17.37
CA GLY A 15 2.20 6.49 16.40
C GLY A 15 1.12 6.95 15.42
N ILE A 16 0.08 7.63 15.93
CA ILE A 16 -0.99 8.20 15.09
C ILE A 16 -0.42 9.24 14.12
N GLU A 17 0.44 10.14 14.60
CA GLU A 17 1.10 11.15 13.77
C GLU A 17 2.01 10.51 12.71
N PHE A 18 2.73 9.45 13.05
CA PHE A 18 3.56 8.69 12.11
C PHE A 18 2.75 8.07 10.97
N PHE A 19 1.68 7.32 11.27
CA PHE A 19 0.84 6.71 10.23
C PHE A 19 0.07 7.75 9.40
N ARG A 20 -0.35 8.86 10.03
CA ARG A 20 -0.92 10.00 9.31
C ARG A 20 0.09 10.62 8.34
N ALA A 21 1.36 10.75 8.70
CA ALA A 21 2.40 11.20 7.78
C ALA A 21 2.52 10.25 6.57
N LEU A 22 2.47 8.93 6.80
CA LEU A 22 2.41 7.91 5.76
C LEU A 22 1.11 7.92 4.92
N GLY A 23 0.07 8.63 5.39
CA GLY A 23 -1.22 8.75 4.70
C GLY A 23 -2.18 7.60 4.95
N CYS A 24 -2.01 6.85 6.03
CA CYS A 24 -2.84 5.69 6.36
C CYS A 24 -3.24 5.65 7.83
N SER A 25 -4.18 4.79 8.17
CA SER A 25 -4.54 4.47 9.55
C SER A 25 -3.47 3.61 10.23
N ASP A 26 -3.48 3.62 11.57
CA ASP A 26 -2.51 2.86 12.38
C ASP A 26 -2.74 1.35 12.22
N PHE A 27 -1.73 0.67 11.66
CA PHE A 27 -1.71 -0.78 11.48
C PHE A 27 -0.66 -1.50 12.35
N GLU A 28 -0.24 -0.84 13.43
CA GLU A 28 0.68 -1.32 14.46
C GLU A 28 2.17 -1.27 14.04
N LEU A 29 2.98 -0.58 14.86
CA LEU A 29 4.42 -0.43 14.65
C LEU A 29 5.20 -1.77 14.74
N GLU A 30 4.60 -2.81 15.30
CA GLU A 30 5.23 -4.13 15.45
C GLU A 30 5.63 -4.71 14.08
N LEU A 31 4.84 -4.44 13.04
CA LEU A 31 5.16 -4.84 11.66
C LEU A 31 6.44 -4.19 11.15
N PHE A 32 6.76 -2.95 11.56
CA PHE A 32 8.00 -2.28 11.16
C PHE A 32 9.22 -2.87 11.85
N LYS A 33 9.09 -3.26 13.13
CA LYS A 33 10.18 -3.87 13.90
C LYS A 33 10.55 -5.26 13.39
N ASN A 34 9.52 -6.03 13.04
CA ASN A 34 9.69 -7.40 12.55
C ASN A 34 9.92 -7.46 11.03
N PHE A 35 9.80 -6.32 10.33
CA PHE A 35 10.09 -6.26 8.92
C PHE A 35 11.56 -6.53 8.67
N TYR A 36 11.81 -7.50 7.79
CA TYR A 36 13.12 -7.75 7.24
C TYR A 36 13.01 -7.83 5.73
N PHE A 37 14.05 -7.37 5.04
CA PHE A 37 14.14 -7.64 3.62
C PHE A 37 14.40 -9.13 3.41
N SER A 38 13.41 -9.85 2.86
CA SER A 38 13.62 -11.24 2.43
C SER A 38 14.83 -11.34 1.52
N ARG A 39 15.62 -12.41 1.72
CA ARG A 39 16.77 -12.78 0.87
C ARG A 39 16.35 -13.36 -0.49
N THR A 40 15.07 -13.65 -0.68
CA THR A 40 14.53 -14.17 -1.95
C THR A 40 14.36 -13.06 -2.99
N ARG A 41 14.30 -13.45 -4.27
CA ARG A 41 14.11 -12.53 -5.40
C ARG A 41 12.81 -11.75 -5.22
N LYS A 42 12.90 -10.44 -5.44
CA LYS A 42 11.76 -9.52 -5.40
C LYS A 42 11.47 -9.05 -6.81
N SER A 43 10.19 -8.88 -7.11
CA SER A 43 9.72 -8.29 -8.35
C SER A 43 9.08 -6.95 -8.07
N LEU A 44 9.09 -6.08 -9.08
CA LEU A 44 8.31 -4.86 -9.10
C LEU A 44 6.92 -5.21 -9.65
N GLU A 45 5.88 -4.76 -8.95
CA GLU A 45 4.49 -4.98 -9.35
C GLU A 45 3.73 -3.65 -9.25
N HIS A 46 2.74 -3.47 -10.12
CA HIS A 46 1.80 -2.37 -10.01
C HIS A 46 0.72 -2.72 -8.98
N TYR A 47 0.34 -1.81 -8.09
CA TYR A 47 -0.75 -2.08 -7.15
C TYR A 47 -2.10 -2.07 -7.86
N TYR A 48 -2.40 -1.00 -8.61
CA TYR A 48 -3.42 -1.06 -9.64
C TYR A 48 -2.91 -1.85 -10.84
N PRO A 49 -3.60 -2.93 -11.26
CA PRO A 49 -3.07 -3.87 -12.24
C PRO A 49 -2.96 -3.28 -13.64
N GLN A 50 -1.82 -3.53 -14.30
CA GLN A 50 -1.61 -3.14 -15.70
C GLN A 50 -2.66 -3.73 -16.65
N ALA A 51 -3.15 -4.95 -16.38
CA ALA A 51 -4.17 -5.60 -17.19
C ALA A 51 -5.53 -4.88 -17.18
N LYS A 52 -5.74 -3.90 -16.28
CA LYS A 52 -6.98 -3.12 -16.18
C LYS A 52 -6.79 -1.63 -16.49
N ALA A 53 -5.62 -1.26 -17.00
CA ALA A 53 -5.32 0.09 -17.46
C ALA A 53 -5.03 0.10 -18.96
N GLY A 54 -5.33 1.21 -19.63
CA GLY A 54 -5.06 1.37 -21.05
C GLY A 54 -6.10 2.22 -21.77
N ASP A 55 -5.98 2.29 -23.09
CA ASP A 55 -6.87 3.08 -23.93
C ASP A 55 -8.31 2.56 -23.81
N ASN A 56 -9.24 3.46 -23.48
CA ASN A 56 -10.66 3.19 -23.18
C ASN A 56 -10.95 2.54 -21.81
N MET A 57 -9.96 2.43 -20.91
CA MET A 57 -10.20 2.09 -19.51
C MET A 57 -10.41 3.34 -18.65
N LEU A 58 -10.88 3.16 -17.42
CA LEU A 58 -11.06 4.26 -16.46
C LEU A 58 -9.74 4.90 -16.03
N ILE A 59 -8.63 4.16 -16.11
CA ILE A 59 -7.29 4.64 -15.79
C ILE A 59 -6.35 4.31 -16.95
N ASN A 60 -5.56 5.28 -17.38
CA ASN A 60 -4.63 5.10 -18.48
C ASN A 60 -3.33 4.44 -18.01
N LEU A 61 -2.59 3.87 -18.96
CA LEU A 61 -1.32 3.21 -18.68
C LEU A 61 -0.27 4.20 -18.12
N GLN A 62 -0.28 5.45 -18.58
CA GLN A 62 0.64 6.48 -18.10
C GLN A 62 0.42 6.82 -16.62
N ASP A 63 -0.85 6.85 -16.18
CA ASP A 63 -1.19 7.20 -14.79
C ASP A 63 -0.70 6.14 -13.81
N ILE A 64 -0.76 4.87 -14.20
CA ILE A 64 -0.36 3.76 -13.33
C ILE A 64 1.14 3.51 -13.31
N ASN A 65 1.90 4.04 -14.28
CA ASN A 65 3.35 3.85 -14.42
C ASN A 65 4.13 4.86 -13.56
N CYS A 66 3.79 4.94 -12.28
CA CYS A 66 4.35 5.90 -11.34
C CYS A 66 4.87 5.24 -10.07
N PHE A 67 5.78 5.92 -9.38
CA PHE A 67 6.31 5.42 -8.11
C PHE A 67 5.17 5.19 -7.13
N GLY A 68 4.16 6.06 -7.08
CA GLY A 68 2.96 5.87 -6.28
C GLY A 68 2.32 4.49 -6.40
N ASN A 69 2.31 3.90 -7.59
CA ASN A 69 1.67 2.62 -7.85
C ASN A 69 2.63 1.42 -7.80
N PHE A 70 3.95 1.64 -7.83
CA PHE A 70 4.93 0.57 -7.82
C PHE A 70 5.25 0.05 -6.42
N ALA A 71 5.23 -1.27 -6.25
CA ALA A 71 5.58 -1.96 -5.02
C ALA A 71 6.53 -3.12 -5.26
N MET A 72 7.42 -3.40 -4.30
CA MET A 72 8.17 -4.66 -4.30
C MET A 72 7.36 -5.76 -3.63
N ILE A 73 7.21 -6.88 -4.33
CA ILE A 73 6.56 -8.10 -3.83
C ILE A 73 7.48 -9.32 -4.00
N GLY A 74 7.15 -10.44 -3.35
CA GLY A 74 7.87 -11.70 -3.53
C GLY A 74 7.67 -12.26 -4.95
N SER A 75 8.72 -12.79 -5.58
CA SER A 75 8.66 -13.32 -6.96
C SER A 75 7.55 -14.33 -7.19
N ASP A 76 7.31 -15.20 -6.21
CA ASP A 76 6.33 -16.28 -6.29
C ASP A 76 4.88 -15.75 -6.21
N ALA A 77 4.70 -14.52 -5.76
CA ALA A 77 3.41 -13.86 -5.65
C ALA A 77 3.07 -13.00 -6.89
N ASN A 78 4.05 -12.76 -7.77
CA ASN A 78 3.94 -11.84 -8.90
C ASN A 78 3.14 -12.41 -10.09
N SER A 79 3.22 -13.73 -10.32
CA SER A 79 2.58 -14.35 -11.50
C SER A 79 1.06 -14.18 -11.53
N SER A 80 0.43 -14.03 -10.36
CA SER A 80 -1.03 -13.90 -10.22
C SER A 80 -1.49 -12.46 -9.95
N GLY A 81 -0.60 -11.59 -9.46
CA GLY A 81 -0.95 -10.23 -9.02
C GLY A 81 -1.22 -9.23 -10.14
N SER A 82 -0.69 -9.45 -11.33
CA SER A 82 -0.73 -8.49 -12.45
C SER A 82 -2.14 -8.20 -13.01
N ASN A 83 -3.14 -9.02 -12.67
CA ASN A 83 -4.55 -8.83 -13.07
C ASN A 83 -5.51 -8.67 -11.86
N TRP A 84 -5.01 -8.69 -10.64
CA TRP A 84 -5.88 -8.58 -9.46
C TRP A 84 -6.27 -7.13 -9.19
N ASN A 85 -7.55 -6.92 -8.86
CA ASN A 85 -8.00 -5.62 -8.41
C ASN A 85 -7.28 -5.22 -7.11
N PRO A 86 -7.19 -3.91 -6.81
CA PRO A 86 -6.69 -3.41 -5.54
C PRO A 86 -7.26 -4.15 -4.31
N ILE A 87 -8.58 -4.33 -4.26
CA ILE A 87 -9.24 -5.04 -3.15
C ILE A 87 -8.82 -6.51 -3.03
N ASP A 88 -8.60 -7.20 -4.14
CA ASP A 88 -8.19 -8.61 -4.16
C ASP A 88 -6.76 -8.77 -3.64
N LYS A 89 -5.84 -7.88 -4.04
CA LYS A 89 -4.48 -7.82 -3.49
C LYS A 89 -4.52 -7.56 -1.99
N LYS A 90 -5.29 -6.56 -1.57
CA LYS A 90 -5.50 -6.23 -0.17
C LYS A 90 -5.98 -7.44 0.63
N ASN A 91 -7.03 -8.11 0.18
CA ASN A 91 -7.57 -9.29 0.85
C ASN A 91 -6.54 -10.42 0.92
N ARG A 92 -5.80 -10.66 -0.15
CA ARG A 92 -4.80 -11.74 -0.22
C ARG A 92 -3.63 -11.54 0.73
N TYR A 93 -3.09 -10.33 0.82
CA TYR A 93 -1.85 -10.05 1.55
C TYR A 93 -2.06 -9.57 2.99
N LEU A 94 -3.28 -9.15 3.35
CA LEU A 94 -3.65 -8.88 4.73
C LEU A 94 -4.28 -10.10 5.43
N ASP A 95 -4.59 -11.18 4.71
CA ASP A 95 -5.02 -12.43 5.32
C ASP A 95 -3.92 -12.97 6.25
N THR A 96 -4.28 -13.27 7.50
CA THR A 96 -3.37 -13.83 8.51
C THR A 96 -2.83 -15.21 8.12
N LYS A 97 -3.47 -15.89 7.18
CA LYS A 97 -3.01 -17.15 6.58
C LYS A 97 -2.03 -16.95 5.43
N SER A 98 -1.87 -15.72 4.94
CA SER A 98 -0.93 -15.41 3.88
C SER A 98 0.52 -15.39 4.40
N ASN A 99 1.46 -15.80 3.56
CA ASN A 99 2.87 -15.75 3.92
C ASN A 99 3.32 -14.28 3.98
N GLN A 100 3.70 -13.80 5.17
CA GLN A 100 4.21 -12.44 5.36
C GLN A 100 5.42 -12.13 4.45
N VAL A 101 6.18 -13.16 4.04
CA VAL A 101 7.29 -13.03 3.07
C VAL A 101 6.83 -12.45 1.74
N SER A 102 5.57 -12.64 1.36
CA SER A 102 5.02 -12.09 0.12
C SER A 102 4.90 -10.57 0.16
N VAL A 103 4.79 -9.98 1.35
CA VAL A 103 4.87 -8.52 1.57
C VAL A 103 6.35 -8.13 1.63
N ALA A 104 6.96 -7.91 0.48
CA ALA A 104 8.41 -7.75 0.38
C ALA A 104 8.93 -6.32 0.67
N SER A 105 8.02 -5.36 0.93
CA SER A 105 8.34 -3.98 1.29
C SER A 105 7.33 -3.35 2.26
N LEU A 106 7.83 -2.48 3.14
CA LEU A 106 6.99 -1.64 4.01
C LEU A 106 6.07 -0.73 3.19
N LYS A 107 6.56 -0.22 2.06
CA LYS A 107 5.75 0.55 1.12
C LYS A 107 4.52 -0.22 0.67
N PHE A 108 4.69 -1.48 0.25
CA PHE A 108 3.54 -2.31 -0.14
C PHE A 108 2.56 -2.50 1.02
N ARG A 109 3.06 -2.70 2.26
CA ARG A 109 2.19 -2.80 3.44
C ARG A 109 1.36 -1.54 3.69
N ILE A 110 1.94 -0.36 3.46
CA ILE A 110 1.25 0.94 3.55
C ILE A 110 0.18 1.04 2.47
N MET A 111 0.49 0.69 1.22
CA MET A 111 -0.48 0.70 0.12
C MET A 111 -1.67 -0.24 0.40
N LEU A 112 -1.41 -1.43 0.94
CA LEU A 112 -2.45 -2.35 1.41
C LEU A 112 -3.33 -1.71 2.49
N GLN A 113 -2.73 -0.94 3.40
CA GLN A 113 -3.49 -0.25 4.45
C GLN A 113 -4.35 0.88 3.88
N ILE A 114 -3.81 1.74 3.02
CA ILE A 114 -4.57 2.83 2.39
C ILE A 114 -5.76 2.25 1.61
N CYS A 115 -5.55 1.16 0.87
CA CYS A 115 -6.62 0.47 0.16
C CYS A 115 -7.71 -0.06 1.13
N GLN A 116 -7.32 -0.58 2.30
CA GLN A 116 -8.27 -0.99 3.34
C GLN A 116 -9.01 0.22 3.93
N ASP A 117 -8.33 1.33 4.19
CA ASP A 117 -8.91 2.56 4.72
C ASP A 117 -9.95 3.15 3.76
N ASN A 118 -9.64 3.18 2.47
CA ASN A 118 -10.54 3.61 1.40
C ASN A 118 -11.80 2.74 1.32
N TYR A 119 -11.63 1.42 1.45
CA TYR A 119 -12.75 0.48 1.49
C TYR A 119 -13.63 0.69 2.74
N ASP A 120 -13.02 0.83 3.92
CA ASP A 120 -13.74 1.03 5.18
C ASP A 120 -14.45 2.38 5.24
N ALA A 121 -13.90 3.43 4.62
CA ALA A 121 -14.55 4.71 4.47
C ALA A 121 -15.88 4.56 3.72
N GLY A 122 -15.89 3.80 2.62
CA GLY A 122 -17.09 3.51 1.84
C GLY A 122 -18.13 2.65 2.55
N ILE A 123 -17.76 1.87 3.57
CA ILE A 123 -18.70 1.16 4.43
C ILE A 123 -19.36 2.11 5.42
N LYS A 124 -18.61 3.09 5.93
CA LYS A 124 -19.08 4.06 6.93
C LYS A 124 -19.91 5.18 6.30
N ASP A 125 -19.59 5.54 5.07
CA ASP A 125 -20.24 6.61 4.32
C ASP A 125 -20.34 6.23 2.84
N ASP A 126 -21.57 6.02 2.36
CA ASP A 126 -21.84 5.64 0.97
C ASP A 126 -21.36 6.72 -0.03
N THR A 127 -21.20 7.98 0.39
CA THR A 127 -20.66 9.04 -0.49
C THR A 127 -19.15 8.90 -0.73
N LEU A 128 -18.44 8.20 0.16
CA LEU A 128 -17.01 7.87 0.03
C LEU A 128 -16.79 6.50 -0.63
N LYS A 129 -17.87 5.78 -0.93
CA LYS A 129 -17.81 4.44 -1.51
C LYS A 129 -17.23 4.48 -2.90
N ARG A 130 -16.13 3.74 -3.08
CA ARG A 130 -15.45 3.62 -4.35
C ARG A 130 -16.03 2.46 -5.16
N SER A 131 -16.08 2.62 -6.48
CA SER A 131 -16.45 1.54 -7.37
C SER A 131 -15.46 0.38 -7.26
N PHE A 132 -15.96 -0.84 -7.46
CA PHE A 132 -15.13 -2.04 -7.42
C PHE A 132 -13.93 -1.90 -8.37
N GLY A 133 -12.73 -2.13 -7.84
CA GLY A 133 -11.47 -2.00 -8.57
C GLY A 133 -10.82 -0.62 -8.50
N LEU A 134 -11.48 0.38 -7.90
CA LEU A 134 -10.95 1.74 -7.70
C LEU A 134 -10.64 2.04 -6.23
N GLU A 135 -10.48 1.01 -5.39
CA GLU A 135 -10.07 1.18 -3.99
C GLU A 135 -8.65 1.76 -3.86
N TRP A 136 -7.89 1.69 -4.96
CA TRP A 136 -6.64 2.40 -5.20
C TRP A 136 -6.71 3.04 -6.60
N ASN A 137 -6.88 4.36 -6.67
CA ASN A 137 -7.06 5.13 -7.91
C ASN A 137 -5.87 6.08 -8.16
N VAL A 138 -5.95 6.90 -9.21
CA VAL A 138 -4.88 7.84 -9.58
C VAL A 138 -4.58 8.84 -8.46
N ASP A 139 -5.60 9.34 -7.75
CA ASP A 139 -5.40 10.29 -6.66
C ASP A 139 -4.62 9.66 -5.50
N ASP A 140 -4.87 8.39 -5.16
CA ASP A 140 -4.07 7.70 -4.15
C ASP A 140 -2.64 7.48 -4.62
N MET A 141 -2.44 7.17 -5.91
CA MET A 141 -1.10 7.00 -6.48
C MET A 141 -0.28 8.28 -6.35
N VAL A 142 -0.88 9.43 -6.72
CA VAL A 142 -0.22 10.74 -6.63
C VAL A 142 0.08 11.09 -5.18
N GLN A 143 -0.92 11.02 -4.29
CA GLN A 143 -0.73 11.35 -2.87
C GLN A 143 0.29 10.43 -2.19
N HIS A 144 0.24 9.13 -2.48
CA HIS A 144 1.21 8.19 -1.92
C HIS A 144 2.62 8.45 -2.45
N GLN A 145 2.75 8.77 -3.74
CA GLN A 145 4.04 9.15 -4.32
C GLN A 145 4.64 10.36 -3.61
N GLU A 146 3.86 11.43 -3.44
CA GLU A 146 4.29 12.66 -2.77
C GLU A 146 4.77 12.36 -1.34
N LYS A 147 3.96 11.66 -0.55
CA LYS A 147 4.31 11.29 0.83
C LYS A 147 5.56 10.43 0.93
N MET A 148 5.72 9.45 0.04
CA MET A 148 6.91 8.60 0.05
C MET A 148 8.16 9.40 -0.36
N LEU A 149 8.04 10.33 -1.31
CA LEU A 149 9.15 11.19 -1.72
C LEU A 149 9.55 12.17 -0.61
N GLU A 150 8.58 12.77 0.09
CA GLU A 150 8.82 13.62 1.27
C GLU A 150 9.68 12.89 2.31
N ILE A 151 9.31 11.64 2.62
CA ILE A 151 10.04 10.79 3.59
C ILE A 151 11.43 10.39 3.09
N ILE A 152 11.55 9.97 1.83
CA ILE A 152 12.83 9.50 1.28
C ILE A 152 13.83 10.65 1.14
N MET A 153 13.35 11.81 0.72
CA MET A 153 14.19 12.97 0.43
C MET A 153 14.42 13.86 1.66
N ASN A 154 13.70 13.63 2.77
CA ASN A 154 13.66 14.51 3.94
C ASN A 154 13.27 15.95 3.57
N LEU A 155 12.27 16.10 2.69
CA LEU A 155 11.71 17.40 2.31
C LEU A 155 10.78 17.95 3.40
#